data_AF-A0A420Y5E1-F1
#
_entry.id   AF-A0A420Y5E1-F1
#
_cell.length_a   1.000
_cell.length_b   1.000
_cell.length_c   1.000
_cell.angle_alpha   90.00
_cell.angle_beta   90.00
_cell.angle_gamma   90.00
#
_symmetry.space_group_name_H-M   'P 1'
#
loop_
_entity.id
_entity.type
_entity.pdbx_description
1 polymer ?
#
loop_
_entity_poly.entity_id
_entity_poly.type
_entity_poly.pdbx_seq_one_letter_code
_entity_poly.pdbx_strand_id
1 'polypeptide(L)'
;MASSRNGNGHTGIRLGRGSTLALSDVRVERGQNGIWHNGHQQALYKSIYFYQNTIGMLIDGGNTISLIAPTFDTCGTGVRHTGGSPWIALIDGKSINSGVTFVTTAYPSFTIDNLSKDTNSDIAQVNGATVLGAASHVNTFTYGNTVGRNPVYGATSSSNTRPGALAPGGKFPVLPAPNYANNPVTDFLNVKDPNQNGGRTVKGDNTVDESGVLNAILQLAASTNKIAYFPFGKYRVDSTLKIPVGSRIVGEAWATITGNGNYFKDSANPKPVVAVGNAGDVGVAQIQDMRFTVNDVLPGAIIVQFNMAGTNPGDVALWNSLITVGGTRGASALTNACTSASNECKAAFLGLHFTPSSSAYVENVWNWVADHTTEDFSGGSNIAGKGGALVESTKGTWLHGLGSEHWWLYQLNLKRASNVLVSLLQSETNYDQGDNVQQIPPAPWTADVTNWGDPDFSWCSGGDTRCRMGFANYINGGSNIYTYASASWAFFSGPGYQSCADNGNSCQNYMHWIASAPTNLQGYGFCSKSTWATLRLADGTAIQTSPDFTGSWGGLVGRYTIG
;
A
#
# COMPACT_ATOMS: atom_id res chain seq x y z
N MET A 1 11.84 14.37 -25.51
CA MET A 1 12.46 15.69 -25.19
C MET A 1 13.72 15.92 -26.03
N ALA A 2 14.34 17.11 -26.02
CA ALA A 2 15.67 17.30 -26.61
C ALA A 2 16.72 16.53 -25.78
N SER A 3 17.79 16.05 -26.42
CA SER A 3 18.93 15.45 -25.69
C SER A 3 19.62 16.50 -24.83
N SER A 4 20.17 16.09 -23.68
CA SER A 4 20.98 16.98 -22.85
C SER A 4 22.28 17.38 -23.58
N ARG A 5 22.87 18.50 -23.15
CA ARG A 5 24.21 18.94 -23.56
C ARG A 5 24.97 19.42 -22.32
N ASN A 6 26.18 18.91 -22.11
CA ASN A 6 27.06 19.31 -21.00
C ASN A 6 26.39 19.26 -19.62
N GLY A 7 25.60 18.22 -19.35
CA GLY A 7 24.90 18.04 -18.06
C GLY A 7 23.64 18.90 -17.88
N ASN A 8 23.25 19.69 -18.88
CA ASN A 8 22.04 20.50 -18.87
C ASN A 8 21.01 19.95 -19.85
N GLY A 9 19.75 19.87 -19.43
CA GLY A 9 18.66 19.39 -20.28
C GLY A 9 17.32 19.30 -19.55
N HIS A 10 16.32 18.77 -20.24
CA HIS A 10 14.96 18.68 -19.71
C HIS A 10 14.84 17.59 -18.64
N THR A 11 13.88 17.76 -17.73
CA THR A 11 13.38 16.72 -16.84
C THR A 11 11.96 16.35 -17.28
N GLY A 12 11.67 15.06 -17.44
CA GLY A 12 10.34 14.60 -17.84
C GLY A 12 9.29 14.82 -16.75
N ILE A 13 9.51 14.21 -15.58
CA ILE A 13 8.63 14.36 -14.41
C ILE A 13 9.47 14.79 -13.21
N ARG A 14 9.00 15.80 -12.48
CA ARG A 14 9.64 16.26 -11.24
C ARG A 14 8.68 16.05 -10.06
N LEU A 15 9.12 15.29 -9.06
CA LEU A 15 8.41 15.11 -7.80
C LEU A 15 9.11 15.91 -6.70
N GLY A 16 8.59 17.12 -6.47
CA GLY A 16 8.94 17.94 -5.31
C GLY A 16 8.25 17.45 -4.04
N ARG A 17 7.96 18.35 -3.11
CA ARG A 17 7.24 18.02 -1.87
C ARG A 17 5.87 17.39 -2.16
N GLY A 18 5.56 16.28 -1.48
CA GLY A 18 4.25 15.61 -1.49
C GLY A 18 4.33 14.18 -0.94
N SER A 19 3.21 13.44 -0.99
CA SER A 19 3.04 12.11 -0.38
C SER A 19 2.18 11.17 -1.25
N THR A 20 2.59 10.95 -2.49
CA THR A 20 1.90 10.03 -3.43
C THR A 20 2.23 8.57 -3.14
N LEU A 21 1.31 7.66 -3.49
CA LEU A 21 1.52 6.22 -3.42
C LEU A 21 2.30 5.68 -4.61
N ALA A 22 1.81 5.91 -5.83
CA ALA A 22 2.39 5.30 -7.03
C ALA A 22 2.35 6.20 -8.27
N LEU A 23 3.31 5.96 -9.16
CA LEU A 23 3.35 6.42 -10.54
C LEU A 23 3.65 5.19 -11.42
N SER A 24 2.74 4.85 -12.34
CA SER A 24 2.80 3.58 -13.07
C SER A 24 2.74 3.75 -14.58
N ASP A 25 3.36 2.81 -15.30
CA ASP A 25 3.14 2.55 -16.73
C ASP A 25 3.44 3.76 -17.64
N VAL A 26 4.49 4.53 -17.30
CA VAL A 26 4.94 5.72 -18.04
C VAL A 26 6.19 5.41 -18.86
N ARG A 27 6.24 5.94 -20.10
CA ARG A 27 7.46 6.02 -20.90
C ARG A 27 7.97 7.46 -20.96
N VAL A 28 9.23 7.67 -20.60
CA VAL A 28 9.88 8.99 -20.63
C VAL A 28 11.10 8.96 -21.53
N GLU A 29 11.18 9.87 -22.50
CA GLU A 29 12.20 9.83 -23.55
C GLU A 29 13.10 11.07 -23.60
N ARG A 30 14.41 10.83 -23.66
CA ARG A 30 15.48 11.83 -23.80
C ARG A 30 15.53 12.82 -22.62
N GLY A 31 16.25 13.93 -22.78
CA GLY A 31 16.45 14.89 -21.70
C GLY A 31 17.57 14.49 -20.73
N GLN A 32 17.84 15.39 -19.77
CA GLN A 32 18.83 15.19 -18.73
C GLN A 32 18.35 14.13 -17.73
N ASN A 33 17.12 14.28 -17.23
CA ASN A 33 16.51 13.35 -16.28
C ASN A 33 15.19 12.83 -16.85
N GLY A 34 14.95 11.52 -16.77
CA GLY A 34 13.60 10.98 -17.01
C GLY A 34 12.67 11.43 -15.89
N ILE A 35 12.95 10.98 -14.67
CA ILE A 35 12.26 11.39 -13.45
C ILE A 35 13.27 12.04 -12.49
N TRP A 36 12.89 13.15 -11.88
CA TRP A 36 13.63 13.80 -10.80
C TRP A 36 12.80 13.76 -9.51
N HIS A 37 13.23 12.93 -8.56
CA HIS A 37 12.66 12.81 -7.23
C HIS A 37 13.46 13.71 -6.27
N ASN A 38 12.87 14.85 -5.88
CA ASN A 38 13.60 15.93 -5.22
C ASN A 38 13.02 16.38 -3.87
N GLY A 39 12.13 15.58 -3.28
CA GLY A 39 11.57 15.86 -1.95
C GLY A 39 10.21 15.23 -1.66
N HIS A 40 9.73 14.29 -2.49
CA HIS A 40 8.51 13.54 -2.18
C HIS A 40 8.79 12.56 -1.04
N GLN A 41 7.86 12.38 -0.10
CA GLN A 41 8.12 11.55 1.08
C GLN A 41 8.40 10.09 0.66
N GLN A 42 7.51 9.52 -0.15
CA GLN A 42 7.66 8.20 -0.73
C GLN A 42 7.02 8.14 -2.11
N ALA A 43 7.41 7.16 -2.93
CA ALA A 43 6.68 6.80 -4.15
C ALA A 43 7.11 5.43 -4.68
N LEU A 44 6.12 4.67 -5.18
CA LEU A 44 6.33 3.51 -6.04
C LEU A 44 6.38 3.98 -7.50
N TYR A 45 7.35 3.49 -8.26
CA TYR A 45 7.46 3.66 -9.70
C TYR A 45 7.34 2.29 -10.35
N LYS A 46 6.18 1.98 -10.94
CA LYS A 46 5.93 0.68 -11.58
C LYS A 46 6.01 0.78 -13.10
N SER A 47 6.70 -0.17 -13.73
CA SER A 47 6.78 -0.30 -15.19
C SER A 47 7.25 0.97 -15.91
N ILE A 48 8.14 1.75 -15.29
CA ILE A 48 8.63 2.98 -15.93
C ILE A 48 9.67 2.62 -17.00
N TYR A 49 9.45 3.13 -18.20
CA TYR A 49 10.34 2.95 -19.34
C TYR A 49 11.14 4.23 -19.59
N PHE A 50 12.42 4.21 -19.26
CA PHE A 50 13.38 5.27 -19.51
C PHE A 50 14.09 5.00 -20.84
N TYR A 51 13.96 5.92 -21.80
CA TYR A 51 14.55 5.77 -23.13
C TYR A 51 15.46 6.96 -23.46
N GLN A 52 16.75 6.69 -23.70
CA GLN A 52 17.72 7.70 -24.14
C GLN A 52 17.90 8.88 -23.17
N ASN A 53 17.57 8.73 -21.88
CA ASN A 53 17.82 9.76 -20.88
C ASN A 53 19.31 9.77 -20.49
N THR A 54 19.88 10.93 -20.18
CA THR A 54 21.23 10.94 -19.57
C THR A 54 21.22 10.26 -18.20
N ILE A 55 20.20 10.55 -17.40
CA ILE A 55 19.90 9.88 -16.14
C ILE A 55 18.44 9.42 -16.23
N GLY A 56 18.18 8.13 -16.04
CA GLY A 56 16.81 7.61 -15.98
C GLY A 56 16.05 8.24 -14.82
N MET A 57 16.48 7.96 -13.59
CA MET A 57 15.95 8.57 -12.36
C MET A 57 17.04 9.30 -11.58
N LEU A 58 16.85 10.59 -11.34
CA LEU A 58 17.65 11.40 -10.42
C LEU A 58 16.94 11.47 -9.05
N ILE A 59 17.66 11.18 -7.98
CA ILE A 59 17.17 11.27 -6.59
C ILE A 59 18.13 12.17 -5.79
N ASP A 60 17.62 13.28 -5.27
CA ASP A 60 18.36 14.19 -4.38
C ASP A 60 17.56 14.60 -3.13
N GLY A 61 16.39 14.00 -2.94
CA GLY A 61 15.58 14.13 -1.73
C GLY A 61 14.52 13.02 -1.65
N GLY A 62 13.72 13.06 -0.59
CA GLY A 62 12.72 12.03 -0.27
C GLY A 62 13.25 10.93 0.66
N ASN A 63 12.37 10.03 1.09
CA ASN A 63 12.68 9.09 2.18
C ASN A 63 12.61 7.62 1.75
N THR A 64 11.62 7.24 0.96
CA THR A 64 11.36 5.83 0.62
C THR A 64 10.91 5.67 -0.83
N ILE A 65 11.76 5.08 -1.67
CA ILE A 65 11.52 4.94 -3.11
C ILE A 65 11.56 3.46 -3.50
N SER A 66 10.60 3.02 -4.32
CA SER A 66 10.63 1.70 -4.95
C SER A 66 10.43 1.82 -6.45
N LEU A 67 11.28 1.15 -7.24
CA LEU A 67 11.11 0.98 -8.68
C LEU A 67 10.89 -0.50 -8.96
N ILE A 68 9.72 -0.87 -9.48
CA ILE A 68 9.40 -2.25 -9.86
C ILE A 68 9.20 -2.38 -11.37
N ALA A 69 9.87 -3.36 -11.94
CA ALA A 69 9.98 -3.59 -13.39
C ALA A 69 10.39 -2.36 -14.22
N PRO A 70 11.33 -1.50 -13.80
CA PRO A 70 11.79 -0.41 -14.65
C PRO A 70 12.62 -0.96 -15.81
N THR A 71 12.55 -0.26 -16.95
CA THR A 71 13.46 -0.50 -18.08
C THR A 71 14.29 0.76 -18.32
N PHE A 72 15.61 0.63 -18.24
CA PHE A 72 16.57 1.63 -18.66
C PHE A 72 17.11 1.21 -20.02
N ASP A 73 16.65 1.87 -21.09
CA ASP A 73 17.09 1.60 -22.46
C ASP A 73 17.91 2.79 -22.97
N THR A 74 19.18 2.52 -23.30
CA THR A 74 20.11 3.50 -23.86
C THR A 74 20.29 4.71 -22.94
N CYS A 75 20.24 4.48 -21.61
CA CYS A 75 20.45 5.52 -20.61
C CYS A 75 21.93 5.64 -20.23
N GLY A 76 22.39 6.86 -19.96
CA GLY A 76 23.76 7.09 -19.45
C GLY A 76 23.96 6.46 -18.07
N THR A 77 23.01 6.71 -17.17
CA THR A 77 22.91 6.06 -15.85
C THR A 77 21.45 5.73 -15.57
N GLY A 78 21.16 4.54 -15.03
CA GLY A 78 19.79 4.14 -14.70
C GLY A 78 19.22 4.99 -13.57
N VAL A 79 19.77 4.83 -12.36
CA VAL A 79 19.43 5.59 -11.15
C VAL A 79 20.68 6.33 -10.66
N ARG A 80 20.56 7.64 -10.45
CA ARG A 80 21.59 8.46 -9.83
C ARG A 80 21.05 9.12 -8.56
N HIS A 81 21.66 8.78 -7.42
CA HIS A 81 21.31 9.31 -6.11
C HIS A 81 22.42 10.26 -5.61
N THR A 82 22.05 11.45 -5.15
CA THR A 82 23.02 12.51 -4.81
C THR A 82 22.77 13.25 -3.50
N GLY A 83 21.67 12.96 -2.78
CA GLY A 83 21.32 13.68 -1.57
C GLY A 83 20.35 12.92 -0.68
N GLY A 84 20.48 13.12 0.63
CA GLY A 84 19.71 12.41 1.65
C GLY A 84 20.24 11.00 1.95
N SER A 85 19.46 10.28 2.75
CA SER A 85 19.74 8.88 3.14
C SER A 85 18.54 7.96 2.92
N PRO A 86 17.86 8.00 1.75
CA PRO A 86 16.62 7.27 1.53
C PRO A 86 16.82 5.75 1.52
N TRP A 87 15.70 5.04 1.63
CA TRP A 87 15.59 3.69 1.09
C TRP A 87 15.31 3.74 -0.41
N ILE A 88 16.02 2.92 -1.21
CA ILE A 88 15.77 2.79 -2.65
C ILE A 88 15.73 1.31 -3.07
N ALA A 89 14.61 0.84 -3.61
CA ALA A 89 14.51 -0.49 -4.19
C ALA A 89 14.48 -0.46 -5.73
N LEU A 90 15.23 -1.36 -6.37
CA LEU A 90 15.18 -1.66 -7.80
C LEU A 90 14.85 -3.14 -7.97
N ILE A 91 13.63 -3.44 -8.42
CA ILE A 91 13.07 -4.79 -8.46
C ILE A 91 12.70 -5.14 -9.91
N ASP A 92 13.07 -6.32 -10.39
CA ASP A 92 12.74 -6.86 -11.72
C ASP A 92 13.20 -5.98 -12.90
N GLY A 93 14.25 -5.21 -12.67
CA GLY A 93 14.76 -4.22 -13.61
C GLY A 93 15.41 -4.79 -14.87
N LYS A 94 15.42 -3.98 -15.93
CA LYS A 94 16.20 -4.22 -17.15
C LYS A 94 17.10 -3.03 -17.44
N SER A 95 18.39 -3.26 -17.65
CA SER A 95 19.34 -2.27 -18.15
C SER A 95 19.82 -2.71 -19.54
N ILE A 96 19.31 -2.06 -20.58
CA ILE A 96 19.55 -2.37 -21.99
C ILE A 96 20.40 -1.24 -22.59
N ASN A 97 21.50 -1.57 -23.25
CA ASN A 97 22.41 -0.61 -23.91
C ASN A 97 22.76 0.61 -23.02
N SER A 98 22.76 0.41 -21.70
CA SER A 98 22.87 1.50 -20.72
C SER A 98 24.20 1.41 -19.98
N GLY A 99 24.66 2.56 -19.45
CA GLY A 99 25.82 2.64 -18.58
C GLY A 99 25.53 2.09 -17.18
N VAL A 100 26.13 2.70 -16.15
CA VAL A 100 26.00 2.20 -14.77
C VAL A 100 24.52 2.20 -14.35
N THR A 101 24.05 1.09 -13.77
CA THR A 101 22.62 0.97 -13.40
C THR A 101 22.28 1.83 -12.19
N PHE A 102 23.13 1.83 -11.15
CA PHE A 102 22.92 2.56 -9.92
C PHE A 102 24.18 3.28 -9.46
N VAL A 103 24.10 4.59 -9.26
CA VAL A 103 25.21 5.41 -8.76
C VAL A 103 24.73 6.23 -7.57
N THR A 104 25.45 6.18 -6.45
CA THR A 104 25.21 7.06 -5.30
C THR A 104 26.46 7.81 -4.86
N THR A 105 26.30 9.10 -4.51
CA THR A 105 27.33 9.94 -3.86
C THR A 105 26.95 10.36 -2.44
N ALA A 106 25.90 9.76 -1.88
CA ALA A 106 25.39 9.97 -0.54
C ALA A 106 25.15 8.62 0.15
N TYR A 107 24.37 8.57 1.23
CA TYR A 107 24.26 7.40 2.13
C TYR A 107 22.87 6.73 2.11
N PRO A 108 22.42 6.16 0.97
CA PRO A 108 21.16 5.41 0.95
C PRO A 108 21.36 4.00 1.54
N SER A 109 20.29 3.36 1.98
CA SER A 109 20.22 1.90 1.90
C SER A 109 19.48 1.53 0.62
N PHE A 110 20.00 0.57 -0.16
CA PHE A 110 19.34 0.17 -1.40
C PHE A 110 19.38 -1.34 -1.66
N THR A 111 18.46 -1.80 -2.49
CA THR A 111 18.43 -3.16 -3.04
C THR A 111 18.31 -3.16 -4.56
N ILE A 112 18.99 -4.11 -5.18
CA ILE A 112 18.84 -4.50 -6.58
C ILE A 112 18.44 -5.97 -6.57
N ASP A 113 17.21 -6.26 -6.97
CA ASP A 113 16.62 -7.59 -6.92
C ASP A 113 16.08 -8.00 -8.28
N ASN A 114 16.62 -9.08 -8.85
CA ASN A 114 16.30 -9.64 -10.17
C ASN A 114 16.54 -8.66 -11.32
N LEU A 115 17.76 -8.12 -11.43
CA LEU A 115 18.17 -7.24 -12.53
C LEU A 115 18.73 -8.06 -13.70
N SER A 116 18.39 -7.67 -14.92
CA SER A 116 19.07 -8.12 -16.15
C SER A 116 19.80 -6.96 -16.83
N LYS A 117 20.98 -7.24 -17.37
CA LYS A 117 21.84 -6.24 -18.03
C LYS A 117 22.58 -6.86 -19.22
N ASP A 118 22.80 -6.08 -20.29
CA ASP A 118 23.40 -6.52 -21.56
C ASP A 118 24.76 -5.87 -21.87
N THR A 119 25.27 -5.00 -20.99
CA THR A 119 26.55 -4.30 -21.15
C THR A 119 27.56 -4.67 -20.05
N ASN A 120 28.84 -4.42 -20.32
CA ASN A 120 29.95 -4.67 -19.39
C ASN A 120 30.25 -3.50 -18.44
N SER A 121 29.34 -2.53 -18.28
CA SER A 121 29.51 -1.49 -17.27
C SER A 121 29.13 -2.01 -15.88
N ASP A 122 29.63 -1.36 -14.84
CA ASP A 122 29.25 -1.68 -13.45
C ASP A 122 27.73 -1.63 -13.23
N ILE A 123 27.27 -2.39 -12.25
CA ILE A 123 25.87 -2.37 -11.83
C ILE A 123 25.67 -1.31 -10.75
N ALA A 124 26.53 -1.27 -9.73
CA ALA A 124 26.40 -0.33 -8.63
C ALA A 124 27.75 0.31 -8.24
N GLN A 125 27.71 1.64 -8.09
CA GLN A 125 28.83 2.45 -7.59
C GLN A 125 28.40 3.29 -6.38
N VAL A 126 29.25 3.31 -5.35
CA VAL A 126 29.06 4.10 -4.13
C VAL A 126 30.29 4.99 -3.94
N ASN A 127 30.10 6.31 -3.91
CA ASN A 127 31.17 7.31 -3.76
C ASN A 127 32.33 7.11 -4.75
N GLY A 128 32.00 6.80 -6.00
CA GLY A 128 32.98 6.59 -7.08
C GLY A 128 33.66 5.22 -7.09
N ALA A 129 33.43 4.37 -6.08
CA ALA A 129 33.94 3.00 -6.04
C ALA A 129 32.89 1.99 -6.53
N THR A 130 33.32 1.01 -7.33
CA THR A 130 32.49 -0.12 -7.75
C THR A 130 32.22 -1.03 -6.56
N VAL A 131 30.95 -1.22 -6.20
CA VAL A 131 30.52 -2.15 -5.14
C VAL A 131 29.80 -3.38 -5.70
N LEU A 132 29.34 -3.31 -6.95
CA LEU A 132 28.85 -4.44 -7.73
C LEU A 132 29.25 -4.25 -9.20
N GLY A 133 30.21 -5.08 -9.64
CA GLY A 133 30.74 -5.02 -11.01
C GLY A 133 29.75 -5.49 -12.07
N ALA A 134 30.22 -5.55 -13.32
CA ALA A 134 29.41 -5.99 -14.45
C ALA A 134 28.95 -7.45 -14.30
N ALA A 135 27.67 -7.69 -14.55
CA ALA A 135 27.07 -9.02 -14.65
C ALA A 135 25.84 -8.95 -15.57
N SER A 136 25.55 -10.04 -16.28
CA SER A 136 24.35 -10.13 -17.12
C SER A 136 23.07 -10.29 -16.30
N HIS A 137 23.20 -10.80 -15.07
CA HIS A 137 22.09 -10.99 -14.15
C HIS A 137 22.53 -10.81 -12.69
N VAL A 138 21.66 -10.19 -11.87
CA VAL A 138 21.79 -10.10 -10.41
C VAL A 138 20.56 -10.74 -9.79
N ASN A 139 20.78 -11.70 -8.89
CA ASN A 139 19.73 -12.27 -8.04
C ASN A 139 19.29 -11.21 -7.01
N THR A 140 19.97 -11.12 -5.87
CA THR A 140 19.69 -10.06 -4.89
C THR A 140 20.99 -9.46 -4.39
N PHE A 141 21.11 -8.14 -4.48
CA PHE A 141 22.19 -7.36 -3.91
C PHE A 141 21.61 -6.23 -3.06
N THR A 142 22.04 -6.13 -1.81
CA THR A 142 21.71 -5.02 -0.91
C THR A 142 22.97 -4.31 -0.48
N TYR A 143 22.90 -2.99 -0.37
CA TYR A 143 23.93 -2.17 0.28
C TYR A 143 23.22 -1.24 1.25
N GLY A 144 23.28 -1.56 2.55
CA GLY A 144 22.44 -0.87 3.54
C GLY A 144 22.50 -1.46 4.94
N ASN A 145 21.70 -0.89 5.84
CA ASN A 145 21.57 -1.34 7.23
C ASN A 145 20.95 -2.74 7.29
N THR A 146 21.75 -3.75 7.62
CA THR A 146 21.35 -5.17 7.58
C THR A 146 21.33 -5.76 8.98
N VAL A 147 20.18 -6.30 9.39
CA VAL A 147 20.05 -7.00 10.68
C VAL A 147 20.97 -8.22 10.73
N GLY A 148 21.74 -8.35 11.81
CA GLY A 148 22.68 -9.46 12.01
C GLY A 148 24.01 -9.33 11.27
N ARG A 149 24.27 -8.24 10.55
CA ARG A 149 25.56 -7.97 9.89
C ARG A 149 26.49 -7.15 10.77
N ASN A 150 27.80 -7.39 10.68
CA ASN A 150 28.84 -6.55 11.28
C ASN A 150 29.93 -6.20 10.23
N PRO A 151 30.17 -4.91 9.90
CA PRO A 151 29.40 -3.74 10.34
C PRO A 151 27.93 -3.79 9.87
N VAL A 152 27.02 -3.04 10.49
CA VAL A 152 25.59 -3.07 10.15
C VAL A 152 25.34 -2.61 8.70
N TYR A 153 25.99 -1.52 8.30
CA TYR A 153 25.87 -0.96 6.95
C TYR A 153 26.89 -1.56 5.97
N GLY A 154 26.43 -2.04 4.82
CA GLY A 154 27.29 -2.40 3.70
C GLY A 154 26.69 -3.45 2.77
N ALA A 155 27.53 -3.98 1.87
CA ALA A 155 27.13 -4.92 0.84
C ALA A 155 26.78 -6.31 1.39
N THR A 156 25.71 -6.90 0.86
CA THR A 156 25.30 -8.29 1.05
C THR A 156 24.68 -8.80 -0.25
N SER A 157 25.11 -9.98 -0.71
CA SER A 157 24.52 -10.67 -1.85
C SER A 157 23.83 -11.94 -1.39
N SER A 158 22.71 -12.27 -2.02
CA SER A 158 21.99 -13.51 -1.76
C SER A 158 21.33 -14.02 -3.04
N SER A 159 20.99 -15.30 -3.03
CA SER A 159 20.12 -15.91 -4.01
C SER A 159 18.89 -16.44 -3.28
N ASN A 160 17.71 -16.12 -3.77
CA ASN A 160 16.47 -16.70 -3.25
C ASN A 160 15.57 -17.08 -4.42
N THR A 161 15.05 -18.30 -4.39
CA THR A 161 14.09 -18.75 -5.39
C THR A 161 12.73 -18.20 -5.02
N ARG A 162 12.21 -17.31 -5.86
CA ARG A 162 10.86 -16.78 -5.65
C ARG A 162 9.81 -17.88 -5.87
N PRO A 163 8.77 -17.95 -5.03
CA PRO A 163 7.69 -18.92 -5.20
C PRO A 163 6.98 -18.70 -6.53
N GLY A 164 6.75 -19.76 -7.30
CA GLY A 164 6.10 -19.66 -8.61
C GLY A 164 4.68 -19.09 -8.56
N ALA A 165 3.96 -19.29 -7.45
CA ALA A 165 2.63 -18.70 -7.24
C ALA A 165 2.67 -17.18 -7.06
N LEU A 166 3.77 -16.62 -6.54
CA LEU A 166 3.95 -15.18 -6.33
C LEU A 166 4.67 -14.50 -7.49
N ALA A 167 5.62 -15.21 -8.11
CA ALA A 167 6.46 -14.70 -9.19
C ALA A 167 6.51 -15.72 -10.34
N PRO A 168 5.41 -15.93 -11.09
CA PRO A 168 5.40 -16.84 -12.22
C PRO A 168 6.45 -16.43 -13.25
N GLY A 169 7.30 -17.37 -13.66
CA GLY A 169 8.45 -17.08 -14.54
C GLY A 169 9.58 -16.28 -13.86
N GLY A 170 9.60 -16.22 -12.52
CA GLY A 170 10.65 -15.57 -11.74
C GLY A 170 10.47 -14.06 -11.53
N LYS A 171 9.41 -13.46 -12.09
CA LYS A 171 9.11 -12.02 -11.97
C LYS A 171 7.79 -11.80 -11.28
N PHE A 172 7.72 -10.73 -10.47
CA PHE A 172 6.45 -10.30 -9.92
C PHE A 172 5.55 -9.77 -11.05
N PRO A 173 4.27 -10.17 -11.09
CA PRO A 173 3.29 -9.58 -11.98
C PRO A 173 3.24 -8.06 -11.81
N VAL A 174 3.32 -7.35 -12.93
CA VAL A 174 3.12 -5.90 -13.02
C VAL A 174 2.14 -5.65 -14.15
N LEU A 175 0.92 -5.24 -13.79
CA LEU A 175 -0.20 -5.15 -14.73
C LEU A 175 -0.72 -3.73 -14.76
N PRO A 176 -0.98 -3.13 -15.94
CA PRO A 176 -1.65 -1.84 -16.00
C PRO A 176 -3.13 -2.00 -15.67
N ALA A 177 -3.75 -0.94 -15.17
CA ALA A 177 -5.21 -0.88 -15.06
C ALA A 177 -5.85 -1.02 -16.46
N PRO A 178 -6.89 -1.86 -16.65
CA PRO A 178 -7.57 -2.00 -17.93
C PRO A 178 -8.19 -0.67 -18.39
N ASN A 179 -7.74 -0.13 -19.52
CA ASN A 179 -8.25 1.15 -20.04
C ASN A 179 -9.47 0.99 -20.99
N TYR A 180 -9.85 -0.23 -21.33
CA TYR A 180 -10.94 -0.57 -22.26
C TYR A 180 -10.91 0.18 -23.61
N ALA A 181 -9.73 0.61 -24.06
CA ALA A 181 -9.59 1.50 -25.23
C ALA A 181 -10.13 0.89 -26.55
N ASN A 182 -10.21 -0.43 -26.64
CA ASN A 182 -10.71 -1.15 -27.81
C ASN A 182 -12.18 -1.60 -27.67
N ASN A 183 -12.84 -1.31 -26.55
CA ASN A 183 -14.23 -1.69 -26.33
C ASN A 183 -15.17 -0.61 -26.91
N PRO A 184 -16.18 -0.96 -27.74
CA PRO A 184 -17.22 -0.02 -28.11
C PRO A 184 -18.08 0.37 -26.89
N VAL A 185 -18.75 1.52 -26.94
CA VAL A 185 -19.67 1.98 -25.88
C VAL A 185 -20.74 0.94 -25.55
N THR A 186 -21.15 0.12 -26.53
CA THR A 186 -22.11 -0.96 -26.34
C THR A 186 -21.63 -2.06 -25.40
N ASP A 187 -20.33 -2.17 -25.10
CA ASP A 187 -19.81 -3.13 -24.12
C ASP A 187 -20.02 -2.68 -22.67
N PHE A 188 -20.40 -1.43 -22.47
CA PHE A 188 -20.66 -0.86 -21.16
C PHE A 188 -22.14 -0.98 -20.80
N LEU A 189 -22.41 -1.24 -19.53
CA LEU A 189 -23.71 -1.19 -18.91
C LEU A 189 -23.68 -0.07 -17.88
N ASN A 190 -24.35 1.04 -18.17
CA ASN A 190 -24.52 2.13 -17.22
C ASN A 190 -25.51 1.74 -16.13
N VAL A 191 -25.07 1.70 -14.87
CA VAL A 191 -25.93 1.28 -13.75
C VAL A 191 -27.14 2.21 -13.53
N LYS A 192 -27.10 3.45 -14.00
CA LYS A 192 -28.20 4.42 -13.90
C LYS A 192 -29.13 4.45 -15.12
N ASP A 193 -28.80 3.81 -16.23
CA ASP A 193 -29.63 3.80 -17.45
C ASP A 193 -30.60 2.60 -17.46
N PRO A 194 -31.92 2.81 -17.28
CA PRO A 194 -32.90 1.72 -17.29
C PRO A 194 -32.91 0.92 -18.59
N ASN A 195 -32.51 1.50 -19.71
CA ASN A 195 -32.46 0.80 -21.00
C ASN A 195 -31.31 -0.22 -21.07
N GLN A 196 -30.28 -0.06 -20.24
CA GLN A 196 -29.10 -0.92 -20.21
C GLN A 196 -29.10 -1.87 -19.01
N ASN A 197 -29.61 -1.41 -17.86
CA ASN A 197 -29.53 -2.12 -16.59
C ASN A 197 -30.72 -3.08 -16.33
N GLY A 198 -31.57 -3.31 -17.34
CA GLY A 198 -32.74 -4.19 -17.28
C GLY A 198 -33.96 -3.56 -16.62
N GLY A 199 -34.23 -2.29 -16.88
CA GLY A 199 -35.44 -1.58 -16.43
C GLY A 199 -35.42 -1.14 -14.97
N ARG A 200 -34.24 -1.02 -14.37
CA ARG A 200 -34.05 -0.75 -12.94
C ARG A 200 -33.74 0.71 -12.67
N THR A 201 -34.25 1.23 -11.56
CA THR A 201 -33.96 2.60 -11.11
C THR A 201 -32.83 2.61 -10.10
N VAL A 202 -31.76 3.36 -10.41
CA VAL A 202 -30.64 3.63 -9.50
C VAL A 202 -30.47 5.15 -9.45
N LYS A 203 -30.53 5.72 -8.25
CA LYS A 203 -30.37 7.15 -8.00
C LYS A 203 -28.90 7.51 -7.81
N GLY A 204 -28.17 6.74 -7.01
CA GLY A 204 -26.81 7.07 -6.59
C GLY A 204 -26.72 8.43 -5.90
N ASP A 205 -27.68 8.77 -5.04
CA ASP A 205 -27.77 10.05 -4.31
C ASP A 205 -27.74 9.88 -2.77
N ASN A 206 -27.40 8.68 -2.28
CA ASN A 206 -27.37 8.29 -0.86
C ASN A 206 -28.74 8.29 -0.15
N THR A 207 -29.87 8.48 -0.85
CA THR A 207 -31.20 8.64 -0.20
C THR A 207 -31.97 7.34 0.00
N VAL A 208 -31.68 6.31 -0.78
CA VAL A 208 -32.38 5.02 -0.78
C VAL A 208 -31.39 3.87 -0.68
N ASP A 209 -31.84 2.71 -0.17
CA ASP A 209 -31.06 1.48 -0.25
C ASP A 209 -31.05 0.94 -1.68
N GLU A 210 -29.84 0.79 -2.25
CA GLU A 210 -29.61 0.29 -3.60
C GLU A 210 -28.98 -1.11 -3.61
N SER A 211 -28.82 -1.77 -2.45
CA SER A 211 -28.22 -3.11 -2.36
C SER A 211 -28.85 -4.12 -3.32
N GLY A 212 -30.18 -4.27 -3.27
CA GLY A 212 -30.87 -5.29 -4.08
C GLY A 212 -30.79 -5.00 -5.58
N VAL A 213 -30.97 -3.74 -5.96
CA VAL A 213 -30.97 -3.34 -7.38
C VAL A 213 -29.57 -3.43 -7.98
N LEU A 214 -28.53 -3.00 -7.25
CA LEU A 214 -27.14 -3.08 -7.71
C LEU A 214 -26.64 -4.51 -7.80
N ASN A 215 -26.98 -5.38 -6.85
CA ASN A 215 -26.68 -6.81 -6.94
C ASN A 215 -27.26 -7.43 -8.22
N ALA A 216 -28.51 -7.11 -8.56
CA ALA A 216 -29.15 -7.59 -9.78
C ALA A 216 -28.48 -7.03 -11.06
N ILE A 217 -28.06 -5.76 -11.04
CA ILE A 217 -27.37 -5.12 -12.15
C ILE A 217 -25.98 -5.72 -12.38
N LEU A 218 -25.20 -5.93 -11.31
CA LEU A 218 -23.88 -6.56 -11.42
C LEU A 218 -23.97 -7.99 -11.92
N GLN A 219 -24.99 -8.74 -11.48
CA GLN A 219 -25.26 -10.08 -12.00
C GLN A 219 -25.61 -10.06 -13.49
N LEU A 220 -26.42 -9.09 -13.94
CA LEU A 220 -26.74 -8.90 -15.36
C LEU A 220 -25.50 -8.53 -16.17
N ALA A 221 -24.69 -7.60 -15.68
CA ALA A 221 -23.46 -7.19 -16.35
C ALA A 221 -22.50 -8.37 -16.53
N ALA A 222 -22.27 -9.15 -15.47
CA ALA A 222 -21.44 -10.34 -15.52
C ALA A 222 -21.99 -11.41 -16.48
N SER A 223 -23.28 -11.73 -16.42
CA SER A 223 -23.88 -12.77 -17.27
C SER A 223 -23.97 -12.39 -18.76
N THR A 224 -23.97 -11.10 -19.06
CA THR A 224 -23.98 -10.56 -20.43
C THR A 224 -22.60 -10.05 -20.88
N ASN A 225 -21.56 -10.35 -20.10
CA ASN A 225 -20.16 -9.98 -20.38
C ASN A 225 -19.94 -8.47 -20.59
N LYS A 226 -20.73 -7.63 -19.92
CA LYS A 226 -20.64 -6.16 -19.95
C LYS A 226 -19.71 -5.62 -18.88
N ILE A 227 -19.15 -4.44 -19.16
CA ILE A 227 -18.42 -3.64 -18.18
C ILE A 227 -19.45 -2.76 -17.46
N ALA A 228 -19.63 -2.97 -16.15
CA ALA A 228 -20.50 -2.14 -15.34
C ALA A 228 -19.85 -0.76 -15.15
N TYR A 229 -20.45 0.26 -15.77
CA TYR A 229 -20.07 1.65 -15.63
C TYR A 229 -20.89 2.29 -14.51
N PHE A 230 -20.22 2.80 -13.49
CA PHE A 230 -20.83 3.56 -12.41
C PHE A 230 -20.60 5.05 -12.66
N PRO A 231 -21.63 5.80 -13.10
CA PRO A 231 -21.54 7.26 -13.12
C PRO A 231 -21.22 7.81 -11.74
N PHE A 232 -20.73 9.04 -11.67
CA PHE A 232 -20.50 9.70 -10.38
C PHE A 232 -21.78 9.67 -9.52
N GLY A 233 -21.62 9.37 -8.24
CA GLY A 233 -22.73 9.22 -7.31
C GLY A 233 -22.34 8.52 -6.01
N LYS A 234 -23.29 8.52 -5.08
CA LYS A 234 -23.21 7.85 -3.77
C LYS A 234 -24.29 6.77 -3.72
N TYR A 235 -23.87 5.54 -3.87
CA TYR A 235 -24.72 4.37 -3.96
C TYR A 235 -24.81 3.72 -2.59
N ARG A 236 -25.86 4.06 -1.84
CA ARG A 236 -26.07 3.55 -0.48
C ARG A 236 -26.48 2.08 -0.54
N VAL A 237 -25.85 1.28 0.31
CA VAL A 237 -26.15 -0.15 0.46
C VAL A 237 -26.40 -0.45 1.94
N ASP A 238 -27.60 -0.94 2.26
CA ASP A 238 -27.97 -1.32 3.63
C ASP A 238 -27.69 -2.81 3.93
N SER A 239 -27.23 -3.55 2.93
CA SER A 239 -26.72 -4.93 3.00
C SER A 239 -25.60 -5.15 1.98
N THR A 240 -24.89 -6.27 2.06
CA THR A 240 -23.73 -6.57 1.21
C THR A 240 -24.02 -6.38 -0.29
N LEU A 241 -23.19 -5.58 -0.95
CA LEU A 241 -23.07 -5.57 -2.40
C LEU A 241 -22.11 -6.68 -2.83
N LYS A 242 -22.63 -7.68 -3.54
CA LYS A 242 -21.87 -8.78 -4.09
C LYS A 242 -21.38 -8.44 -5.48
N ILE A 243 -20.08 -8.55 -5.69
CA ILE A 243 -19.46 -8.52 -7.01
C ILE A 243 -19.34 -9.98 -7.48
N PRO A 244 -20.15 -10.43 -8.45
CA PRO A 244 -20.14 -11.81 -8.91
C PRO A 244 -18.92 -12.13 -9.78
N VAL A 245 -18.62 -13.42 -9.94
CA VAL A 245 -17.61 -13.90 -10.89
C VAL A 245 -17.95 -13.42 -12.30
N GLY A 246 -16.94 -12.96 -13.04
CA GLY A 246 -17.08 -12.38 -14.39
C GLY A 246 -17.23 -10.86 -14.42
N SER A 247 -17.22 -10.19 -13.27
CA SER A 247 -17.43 -8.74 -13.19
C SER A 247 -16.26 -7.92 -13.72
N ARG A 248 -16.58 -6.84 -14.43
CA ARG A 248 -15.67 -5.73 -14.75
C ARG A 248 -16.38 -4.43 -14.39
N ILE A 249 -15.79 -3.62 -13.53
CA ILE A 249 -16.41 -2.43 -12.94
C ILE A 249 -15.47 -1.24 -13.11
N VAL A 250 -15.99 -0.13 -13.62
CA VAL A 250 -15.29 1.16 -13.72
C VAL A 250 -16.19 2.28 -13.19
N GLY A 251 -15.64 3.10 -12.30
CA GLY A 251 -16.29 4.29 -11.80
C GLY A 251 -15.92 5.56 -12.56
N GLU A 252 -16.84 6.52 -12.60
CA GLU A 252 -16.58 7.89 -13.02
C GLU A 252 -16.27 8.75 -11.79
N ALA A 253 -15.05 9.31 -11.74
CA ALA A 253 -14.62 10.22 -10.68
C ALA A 253 -14.82 9.66 -9.25
N TRP A 254 -14.40 8.42 -9.01
CA TRP A 254 -14.57 7.71 -7.73
C TRP A 254 -16.04 7.58 -7.29
N ALA A 255 -16.87 7.04 -8.19
CA ALA A 255 -18.22 6.58 -7.86
C ALA A 255 -18.20 5.75 -6.57
N THR A 256 -19.09 6.09 -5.64
CA THR A 256 -18.92 5.71 -4.23
C THR A 256 -19.98 4.70 -3.79
N ILE A 257 -19.56 3.52 -3.32
CA ILE A 257 -20.45 2.61 -2.57
C ILE A 257 -20.38 2.97 -1.08
N THR A 258 -21.54 3.20 -0.47
CA THR A 258 -21.65 3.67 0.92
C THR A 258 -22.41 2.64 1.76
N GLY A 259 -21.71 1.94 2.66
CA GLY A 259 -22.35 1.04 3.63
C GLY A 259 -23.17 1.82 4.67
N ASN A 260 -24.36 1.33 5.01
CA ASN A 260 -25.27 1.98 5.94
C ASN A 260 -26.15 0.98 6.70
N GLY A 261 -26.72 1.39 7.83
CA GLY A 261 -27.80 0.65 8.49
C GLY A 261 -27.35 -0.49 9.41
N ASN A 262 -28.35 -1.15 10.02
CA ASN A 262 -28.15 -2.09 11.13
C ASN A 262 -27.37 -3.36 10.75
N TYR A 263 -27.35 -3.73 9.47
CA TYR A 263 -26.66 -4.93 8.99
C TYR A 263 -25.16 -4.93 9.29
N PHE A 264 -24.55 -3.74 9.42
CA PHE A 264 -23.13 -3.55 9.67
C PHE A 264 -22.82 -3.03 11.09
N LYS A 265 -23.77 -3.10 12.03
CA LYS A 265 -23.60 -2.57 13.41
C LYS A 265 -23.05 -3.60 14.41
N ASP A 266 -22.96 -4.88 14.06
CA ASP A 266 -22.50 -5.92 14.97
C ASP A 266 -21.02 -6.28 14.75
N SER A 267 -20.15 -5.83 15.65
CA SER A 267 -18.71 -6.15 15.61
C SER A 267 -18.37 -7.60 16.00
N ALA A 268 -19.29 -8.33 16.65
CA ALA A 268 -19.09 -9.75 16.93
C ALA A 268 -19.33 -10.62 15.69
N ASN A 269 -20.13 -10.12 14.74
CA ASN A 269 -20.45 -10.80 13.49
C ASN A 269 -20.23 -9.85 12.28
N PRO A 270 -19.00 -9.37 12.05
CA PRO A 270 -18.75 -8.37 11.03
C PRO A 270 -19.13 -8.87 9.63
N LYS A 271 -19.63 -7.96 8.79
CA LYS A 271 -20.15 -8.23 7.46
C LYS A 271 -19.48 -7.35 6.40
N PRO A 272 -19.22 -7.89 5.20
CA PRO A 272 -18.67 -7.10 4.11
C PRO A 272 -19.70 -6.13 3.55
N VAL A 273 -19.37 -4.84 3.44
CA VAL A 273 -20.14 -3.87 2.65
C VAL A 273 -20.05 -4.25 1.17
N VAL A 274 -18.83 -4.53 0.69
CA VAL A 274 -18.59 -5.11 -0.64
C VAL A 274 -17.89 -6.46 -0.51
N ALA A 275 -18.48 -7.49 -1.12
CA ALA A 275 -17.89 -8.83 -1.18
C ALA A 275 -17.53 -9.18 -2.63
N VAL A 276 -16.25 -9.42 -2.90
CA VAL A 276 -15.74 -9.83 -4.22
C VAL A 276 -15.73 -11.35 -4.32
N GLY A 277 -16.71 -11.89 -5.04
CA GLY A 277 -16.96 -13.33 -5.16
C GLY A 277 -17.21 -14.02 -3.82
N ASN A 278 -17.42 -15.33 -3.84
CA ASN A 278 -17.52 -16.22 -2.67
C ASN A 278 -16.18 -16.92 -2.40
N ALA A 279 -16.06 -17.50 -1.20
CA ALA A 279 -14.93 -18.38 -0.90
C ALA A 279 -14.95 -19.58 -1.87
N GLY A 280 -13.82 -19.88 -2.49
CA GLY A 280 -13.68 -20.94 -3.47
C GLY A 280 -14.03 -20.56 -4.91
N ASP A 281 -14.66 -19.40 -5.15
CA ASP A 281 -14.88 -18.91 -6.51
C ASP A 281 -13.53 -18.62 -7.20
N VAL A 282 -13.45 -18.94 -8.49
CA VAL A 282 -12.29 -18.66 -9.35
C VAL A 282 -12.77 -18.01 -10.65
N GLY A 283 -12.15 -16.90 -11.04
CA GLY A 283 -12.47 -16.22 -12.29
C GLY A 283 -12.06 -14.74 -12.26
N VAL A 284 -12.82 -13.90 -12.98
CA VAL A 284 -12.51 -12.47 -13.14
C VAL A 284 -13.39 -11.62 -12.24
N ALA A 285 -12.79 -10.65 -11.55
CA ALA A 285 -13.46 -9.53 -10.89
C ALA A 285 -12.49 -8.33 -10.90
N GLN A 286 -12.63 -7.47 -11.90
CA GLN A 286 -11.79 -6.28 -12.09
C GLN A 286 -12.55 -5.03 -11.69
N ILE A 287 -11.98 -4.24 -10.78
CA ILE A 287 -12.62 -3.06 -10.21
C ILE A 287 -11.64 -1.89 -10.32
N GLN A 288 -12.08 -0.76 -10.85
CA GLN A 288 -11.25 0.44 -10.91
C GLN A 288 -12.03 1.74 -10.74
N ASP A 289 -11.33 2.77 -10.28
CA ASP A 289 -11.84 4.14 -10.14
C ASP A 289 -13.11 4.22 -9.26
N MET A 290 -13.18 3.37 -8.23
CA MET A 290 -14.28 3.31 -7.27
C MET A 290 -13.84 3.85 -5.90
N ARG A 291 -14.82 4.31 -5.13
CA ARG A 291 -14.64 4.58 -3.70
C ARG A 291 -15.57 3.71 -2.87
N PHE A 292 -15.07 3.24 -1.74
CA PHE A 292 -15.83 2.45 -0.77
C PHE A 292 -15.76 3.12 0.60
N THR A 293 -16.90 3.27 1.26
CA THR A 293 -17.00 4.02 2.51
C THR A 293 -18.16 3.53 3.38
N VAL A 294 -18.25 4.06 4.59
CA VAL A 294 -19.40 3.94 5.49
C VAL A 294 -20.08 5.30 5.67
N ASN A 295 -21.40 5.31 5.85
CA ASN A 295 -22.22 6.52 6.05
C ASN A 295 -22.37 6.93 7.53
N ASP A 296 -22.14 5.97 8.42
CA ASP A 296 -22.48 5.98 9.84
C ASP A 296 -21.40 5.22 10.63
N VAL A 297 -21.47 5.21 11.97
CA VAL A 297 -20.62 4.41 12.85
C VAL A 297 -21.00 2.93 12.71
N LEU A 298 -20.29 2.16 11.89
CA LEU A 298 -20.61 0.76 11.55
C LEU A 298 -19.52 -0.20 12.06
N PRO A 299 -19.49 -0.53 13.36
CA PRO A 299 -18.40 -1.30 13.96
C PRO A 299 -18.32 -2.75 13.48
N GLY A 300 -19.31 -3.25 12.73
CA GLY A 300 -19.30 -4.54 12.05
C GLY A 300 -18.96 -4.46 10.55
N ALA A 301 -18.64 -3.29 10.00
CA ALA A 301 -18.37 -3.16 8.56
C ALA A 301 -16.95 -3.61 8.20
N ILE A 302 -16.85 -4.63 7.34
CA ILE A 302 -15.65 -4.88 6.53
C ILE A 302 -15.89 -4.16 5.20
N ILE A 303 -15.16 -3.10 4.88
CA ILE A 303 -15.56 -2.23 3.76
C ILE A 303 -15.43 -2.97 2.43
N VAL A 304 -14.28 -3.60 2.17
CA VAL A 304 -14.08 -4.46 0.99
C VAL A 304 -13.47 -5.80 1.40
N GLN A 305 -14.13 -6.90 1.01
CA GLN A 305 -13.65 -8.26 1.26
C GLN A 305 -13.45 -9.03 -0.04
N PHE A 306 -12.23 -9.48 -0.29
CA PHE A 306 -11.89 -10.40 -1.38
C PHE A 306 -12.02 -11.84 -0.92
N ASN A 307 -12.91 -12.60 -1.58
CA ASN A 307 -13.09 -14.03 -1.31
C ASN A 307 -12.59 -14.93 -2.43
N MET A 308 -12.80 -14.50 -3.67
CA MET A 308 -12.45 -15.26 -4.86
C MET A 308 -10.99 -15.11 -5.29
N ALA A 309 -10.54 -16.03 -6.13
CA ALA A 309 -9.21 -16.01 -6.73
C ALA A 309 -9.26 -15.78 -8.24
N GLY A 310 -8.23 -15.13 -8.77
CA GLY A 310 -7.94 -15.13 -10.20
C GLY A 310 -7.39 -16.47 -10.67
N THR A 311 -7.62 -16.82 -11.95
CA THR A 311 -6.87 -17.90 -12.60
C THR A 311 -5.45 -17.44 -12.90
N ASN A 312 -5.31 -16.17 -13.30
CA ASN A 312 -4.06 -15.48 -13.54
C ASN A 312 -3.94 -14.26 -12.60
N PRO A 313 -2.71 -13.78 -12.34
CA PRO A 313 -2.53 -12.48 -11.69
C PRO A 313 -3.35 -11.39 -12.39
N GLY A 314 -4.06 -10.57 -11.63
CA GLY A 314 -4.89 -9.46 -12.16
C GLY A 314 -6.29 -9.84 -12.64
N ASP A 315 -6.66 -11.12 -12.67
CA ASP A 315 -8.05 -11.51 -12.96
C ASP A 315 -8.99 -11.01 -11.86
N VAL A 316 -8.56 -11.09 -10.59
CA VAL A 316 -9.23 -10.45 -9.45
C VAL A 316 -8.38 -9.29 -8.99
N ALA A 317 -8.90 -8.06 -9.10
CA ALA A 317 -8.07 -6.89 -8.91
C ALA A 317 -8.83 -5.61 -8.56
N LEU A 318 -8.10 -4.69 -7.94
CA LEU A 318 -8.55 -3.35 -7.56
C LEU A 318 -7.49 -2.31 -7.93
N TRP A 319 -7.85 -1.38 -8.82
CA TRP A 319 -6.98 -0.28 -9.25
C TRP A 319 -7.55 1.09 -8.88
N ASN A 320 -6.67 2.06 -8.60
CA ASN A 320 -6.99 3.50 -8.53
C ASN A 320 -8.21 3.82 -7.64
N SER A 321 -8.37 3.09 -6.55
CA SER A 321 -9.59 3.10 -5.75
C SER A 321 -9.32 3.53 -4.32
N LEU A 322 -10.36 4.06 -3.68
CA LEU A 322 -10.27 4.64 -2.34
C LEU A 322 -11.13 3.85 -1.37
N ILE A 323 -10.60 3.56 -0.19
CA ILE A 323 -11.34 3.08 0.97
C ILE A 323 -11.22 4.19 2.00
N THR A 324 -12.33 4.81 2.36
CA THR A 324 -12.33 5.99 3.25
C THR A 324 -13.28 5.78 4.42
N VAL A 325 -12.91 6.28 5.60
CA VAL A 325 -13.79 6.31 6.77
C VAL A 325 -13.81 7.73 7.35
N GLY A 326 -14.89 8.47 7.08
CA GLY A 326 -15.03 9.86 7.52
C GLY A 326 -14.35 10.89 6.61
N GLY A 327 -14.21 12.12 7.12
CA GLY A 327 -13.40 13.19 6.52
C GLY A 327 -13.90 13.81 5.22
N THR A 328 -14.97 13.30 4.63
CA THR A 328 -15.53 13.75 3.33
C THR A 328 -17.04 13.92 3.44
N ARG A 329 -17.65 14.68 2.53
CA ARG A 329 -19.10 14.90 2.57
C ARG A 329 -19.88 13.61 2.29
N GLY A 330 -21.07 13.55 2.87
CA GLY A 330 -22.04 12.48 2.61
C GLY A 330 -21.97 11.31 3.58
N ALA A 331 -21.31 11.49 4.73
CA ALA A 331 -21.37 10.58 5.89
C ALA A 331 -21.65 11.38 7.17
N SER A 332 -22.67 12.26 7.14
CA SER A 332 -22.94 13.21 8.25
C SER A 332 -23.25 12.51 9.57
N ALA A 333 -23.87 11.32 9.53
CA ALA A 333 -24.13 10.54 10.73
C ALA A 333 -22.82 10.13 11.43
N LEU A 334 -21.82 9.71 10.65
CA LEU A 334 -20.48 9.43 11.16
C LEU A 334 -19.80 10.71 11.67
N THR A 335 -19.68 11.75 10.85
CA THR A 335 -18.91 12.95 11.21
C THR A 335 -19.50 13.73 12.39
N ASN A 336 -20.82 13.68 12.58
CA ASN A 336 -21.48 14.32 13.72
C ASN A 336 -21.36 13.51 15.01
N ALA A 337 -21.09 12.20 14.93
CA ALA A 337 -20.90 11.34 16.09
C ALA A 337 -19.46 11.35 16.60
N CYS A 338 -18.48 11.46 15.71
CA CYS A 338 -17.06 11.19 15.99
C CYS A 338 -16.27 12.44 16.40
N THR A 339 -16.76 13.15 17.43
CA THR A 339 -16.25 14.47 17.84
C THR A 339 -15.47 14.48 19.15
N SER A 340 -15.21 13.31 19.75
CA SER A 340 -14.57 13.20 21.07
C SER A 340 -13.43 12.19 21.07
N ALA A 341 -12.22 12.65 21.35
CA ALA A 341 -11.04 11.80 21.50
C ALA A 341 -11.07 10.91 22.76
N SER A 342 -11.97 11.16 23.72
CA SER A 342 -12.17 10.26 24.86
C SER A 342 -13.17 9.13 24.56
N ASN A 343 -13.78 9.17 23.37
CA ASN A 343 -14.79 8.22 22.92
C ASN A 343 -14.73 8.10 21.39
N GLU A 344 -13.59 7.65 20.88
CA GLU A 344 -13.36 7.46 19.46
C GLU A 344 -14.39 6.50 18.87
N CYS A 345 -14.95 6.87 17.73
CA CYS A 345 -15.95 6.05 17.07
C CYS A 345 -15.36 4.74 16.55
N LYS A 346 -15.99 3.62 16.90
CA LYS A 346 -15.82 2.34 16.21
C LYS A 346 -16.47 2.38 14.82
N ALA A 347 -15.89 3.13 13.89
CA ALA A 347 -16.55 3.46 12.63
C ALA A 347 -16.60 2.32 11.60
N ALA A 348 -15.58 1.46 11.59
CA ALA A 348 -15.48 0.31 10.71
C ALA A 348 -14.65 -0.81 11.37
N PHE A 349 -14.94 -2.06 11.02
CA PHE A 349 -14.21 -3.24 11.49
C PHE A 349 -12.93 -3.47 10.69
N LEU A 350 -12.99 -3.49 9.36
CA LEU A 350 -11.78 -3.58 8.52
C LEU A 350 -11.95 -2.71 7.28
N GLY A 351 -10.86 -2.11 6.80
CA GLY A 351 -10.86 -1.46 5.49
C GLY A 351 -10.85 -2.48 4.36
N LEU A 352 -9.82 -3.34 4.38
CA LEU A 352 -9.59 -4.38 3.39
C LEU A 352 -9.42 -5.74 4.07
N HIS A 353 -10.08 -6.76 3.53
CA HIS A 353 -9.91 -8.15 3.98
C HIS A 353 -9.67 -9.09 2.79
N PHE A 354 -8.49 -9.73 2.77
CA PHE A 354 -8.13 -10.75 1.80
C PHE A 354 -8.19 -12.12 2.48
N THR A 355 -9.32 -12.79 2.30
CA THR A 355 -9.57 -14.10 2.94
C THR A 355 -8.58 -15.18 2.47
N PRO A 356 -8.47 -16.31 3.19
CA PRO A 356 -7.51 -17.37 2.86
C PRO A 356 -7.58 -17.91 1.43
N SER A 357 -8.78 -17.94 0.82
CA SER A 357 -9.01 -18.47 -0.52
C SER A 357 -8.80 -17.48 -1.66
N SER A 358 -8.64 -16.20 -1.34
CA SER A 358 -8.54 -15.12 -2.31
C SER A 358 -7.18 -15.09 -3.04
N SER A 359 -7.10 -14.36 -4.14
CA SER A 359 -5.87 -14.13 -4.91
C SER A 359 -6.03 -12.82 -5.67
N ALA A 360 -5.53 -11.72 -5.11
CA ALA A 360 -5.87 -10.37 -5.57
C ALA A 360 -4.65 -9.56 -6.01
N TYR A 361 -4.82 -8.76 -7.06
CA TYR A 361 -3.89 -7.72 -7.48
C TYR A 361 -4.45 -6.35 -7.09
N VAL A 362 -3.76 -5.60 -6.24
CA VAL A 362 -4.19 -4.30 -5.75
C VAL A 362 -3.14 -3.27 -6.13
N GLU A 363 -3.56 -2.18 -6.77
CA GLU A 363 -2.65 -1.13 -7.18
C GLU A 363 -3.22 0.27 -6.95
N ASN A 364 -2.39 1.15 -6.41
CA ASN A 364 -2.72 2.56 -6.18
C ASN A 364 -4.04 2.70 -5.41
N VAL A 365 -4.06 2.08 -4.22
CA VAL A 365 -5.23 2.04 -3.35
C VAL A 365 -4.91 2.73 -2.03
N TRP A 366 -5.76 3.68 -1.66
CA TRP A 366 -5.64 4.44 -0.42
C TRP A 366 -6.75 4.03 0.56
N ASN A 367 -6.36 3.43 1.67
CA ASN A 367 -7.18 2.88 2.73
C ASN A 367 -7.06 3.74 4.00
N TRP A 368 -7.88 4.77 4.08
CA TRP A 368 -7.70 5.90 4.98
C TRP A 368 -8.84 6.03 5.98
N VAL A 369 -8.49 6.04 7.27
CA VAL A 369 -9.36 6.57 8.32
C VAL A 369 -9.09 8.05 8.44
N ALA A 370 -10.15 8.87 8.48
CA ALA A 370 -9.98 10.31 8.47
C ALA A 370 -9.26 10.82 9.72
N ASP A 371 -8.11 11.44 9.53
CA ASP A 371 -7.42 12.22 10.56
C ASP A 371 -7.90 13.69 10.58
N HIS A 372 -8.45 14.18 9.46
CA HIS A 372 -9.04 15.51 9.32
C HIS A 372 -10.21 15.51 8.33
N THR A 373 -10.94 16.63 8.28
CA THR A 373 -11.93 16.89 7.23
C THR A 373 -11.25 17.51 6.02
N THR A 374 -11.40 16.88 4.84
CA THR A 374 -10.72 17.28 3.58
C THR A 374 -11.52 18.30 2.76
N GLU A 375 -12.75 18.59 3.16
CA GLU A 375 -13.67 19.50 2.49
C GLU A 375 -14.11 20.65 3.43
N ASP A 376 -14.71 21.70 2.89
CA ASP A 376 -15.14 22.88 3.65
C ASP A 376 -16.41 22.63 4.49
N PHE A 377 -16.31 21.79 5.54
CA PHE A 377 -17.35 21.61 6.54
C PHE A 377 -16.77 21.29 7.92
N SER A 378 -17.52 21.64 8.97
CA SER A 378 -17.20 21.20 10.34
C SER A 378 -17.62 19.75 10.54
N GLY A 379 -16.67 18.88 10.87
CA GLY A 379 -16.93 17.47 11.17
C GLY A 379 -15.87 16.91 12.11
N GLY A 380 -16.26 15.94 12.95
CA GLY A 380 -15.32 15.22 13.80
C GLY A 380 -14.56 14.13 13.03
N SER A 381 -13.31 13.90 13.44
CA SER A 381 -12.40 12.87 12.92
C SER A 381 -11.86 11.95 14.02
N ASN A 382 -12.46 11.93 15.22
CA ASN A 382 -12.05 11.03 16.30
C ASN A 382 -12.59 9.61 16.04
N ILE A 383 -11.88 8.88 15.19
CA ILE A 383 -12.31 7.59 14.64
C ILE A 383 -11.28 6.51 14.98
N ALA A 384 -11.75 5.45 15.61
CA ALA A 384 -11.03 4.20 15.80
C ALA A 384 -11.57 3.13 14.84
N GLY A 385 -11.16 3.13 13.57
CA GLY A 385 -11.37 1.99 12.67
C GLY A 385 -10.45 0.84 13.07
N LYS A 386 -10.95 -0.37 13.32
CA LYS A 386 -10.18 -1.41 14.04
C LYS A 386 -8.87 -1.80 13.34
N GLY A 387 -8.90 -2.23 12.08
CA GLY A 387 -7.70 -2.64 11.34
C GLY A 387 -7.74 -2.29 9.86
N GLY A 388 -6.59 -1.94 9.28
CA GLY A 388 -6.48 -1.45 7.90
C GLY A 388 -6.70 -2.52 6.86
N ALA A 389 -5.62 -3.17 6.46
CA ALA A 389 -5.65 -4.31 5.56
C ALA A 389 -5.28 -5.59 6.31
N LEU A 390 -6.18 -6.57 6.33
CA LEU A 390 -5.92 -7.92 6.82
C LEU A 390 -5.74 -8.87 5.63
N VAL A 391 -4.55 -9.45 5.52
CA VAL A 391 -4.23 -10.47 4.51
C VAL A 391 -4.07 -11.82 5.19
N GLU A 392 -4.95 -12.75 4.83
CA GLU A 392 -4.86 -14.18 5.19
C GLU A 392 -4.69 -15.07 3.96
N SER A 393 -4.73 -14.47 2.76
CA SER A 393 -4.59 -15.15 1.47
C SER A 393 -3.40 -16.11 1.45
N THR A 394 -3.63 -17.30 0.92
CA THR A 394 -2.60 -18.34 0.74
C THR A 394 -2.14 -18.48 -0.72
N LYS A 395 -2.79 -17.76 -1.63
CA LYS A 395 -2.48 -17.69 -3.07
C LYS A 395 -1.75 -16.38 -3.37
N GLY A 396 -1.25 -16.25 -4.60
CA GLY A 396 -0.57 -15.03 -5.05
C GLY A 396 -1.39 -13.78 -4.77
N THR A 397 -0.84 -12.85 -3.99
CA THR A 397 -1.47 -11.56 -3.67
C THR A 397 -0.43 -10.47 -3.80
N TRP A 398 -0.75 -9.43 -4.57
CA TRP A 398 0.19 -8.37 -4.94
C TRP A 398 -0.39 -7.01 -4.56
N LEU A 399 0.30 -6.32 -3.65
CA LEU A 399 -0.10 -5.01 -3.14
C LEU A 399 0.90 -3.96 -3.64
N HIS A 400 0.53 -3.26 -4.71
CA HIS A 400 1.35 -2.24 -5.37
C HIS A 400 0.94 -0.83 -4.98
N GLY A 401 1.70 -0.18 -4.09
CA GLY A 401 1.37 1.18 -3.66
C GLY A 401 0.07 1.21 -2.86
N LEU A 402 0.06 0.46 -1.75
CA LEU A 402 -1.01 0.49 -0.76
C LEU A 402 -0.70 1.61 0.24
N GLY A 403 -1.58 2.59 0.35
CA GLY A 403 -1.64 3.50 1.51
C GLY A 403 -2.62 2.94 2.51
N SER A 404 -2.22 2.69 3.75
CA SER A 404 -3.14 2.26 4.81
C SER A 404 -2.82 3.06 6.06
N GLU A 405 -3.75 3.93 6.46
CA GLU A 405 -3.44 5.01 7.41
C GLU A 405 -4.50 5.18 8.49
N HIS A 406 -4.01 5.51 9.69
CA HIS A 406 -4.78 5.88 10.86
C HIS A 406 -5.75 4.79 11.36
N TRP A 407 -5.55 3.55 10.96
CA TRP A 407 -6.25 2.42 11.56
C TRP A 407 -5.72 2.17 12.97
N TRP A 408 -6.62 1.72 13.83
CA TRP A 408 -6.41 1.76 15.27
C TRP A 408 -5.39 0.74 15.77
N LEU A 409 -5.47 -0.51 15.30
CA LEU A 409 -4.61 -1.60 15.77
C LEU A 409 -3.42 -1.87 14.84
N TYR A 410 -3.63 -1.76 13.54
CA TYR A 410 -2.60 -1.98 12.52
C TYR A 410 -3.01 -1.41 11.17
N GLN A 411 -2.02 -1.06 10.37
CA GLN A 411 -2.19 -0.57 9.01
C GLN A 411 -2.22 -1.74 8.01
N LEU A 412 -1.30 -2.70 8.14
CA LEU A 412 -1.27 -3.95 7.41
C LEU A 412 -0.97 -5.13 8.36
N ASN A 413 -1.84 -6.13 8.37
CA ASN A 413 -1.63 -7.40 9.08
C ASN A 413 -1.51 -8.56 8.08
N LEU A 414 -0.37 -9.25 8.11
CA LEU A 414 -0.13 -10.48 7.35
C LEU A 414 -0.30 -11.66 8.31
N LYS A 415 -1.51 -12.21 8.38
CA LYS A 415 -1.86 -13.24 9.35
C LYS A 415 -1.86 -14.61 8.69
N ARG A 416 -0.79 -15.38 8.92
CA ARG A 416 -0.56 -16.70 8.30
C ARG A 416 -0.72 -16.69 6.77
N ALA A 417 -0.53 -15.53 6.15
CA ALA A 417 -0.65 -15.37 4.71
C ALA A 417 0.50 -16.09 3.99
N SER A 418 0.31 -16.45 2.74
CA SER A 418 1.37 -17.01 1.91
C SER A 418 1.35 -16.48 0.50
N ASN A 419 2.54 -16.28 -0.08
CA ASN A 419 2.71 -15.76 -1.44
C ASN A 419 2.21 -14.31 -1.56
N VAL A 420 2.76 -13.42 -0.74
CA VAL A 420 2.37 -12.01 -0.70
C VAL A 420 3.54 -11.12 -1.12
N LEU A 421 3.29 -10.21 -2.07
CA LEU A 421 4.16 -9.08 -2.40
C LEU A 421 3.54 -7.79 -1.87
N VAL A 422 4.36 -6.97 -1.22
CA VAL A 422 4.01 -5.60 -0.84
C VAL A 422 5.11 -4.67 -1.37
N SER A 423 4.75 -3.75 -2.27
CA SER A 423 5.65 -2.69 -2.69
C SER A 423 4.92 -1.53 -3.34
N LEU A 424 4.91 -0.30 -2.82
CA LEU A 424 5.33 0.12 -1.48
C LEU A 424 4.12 0.03 -0.52
N LEU A 425 4.36 -0.05 0.79
CA LEU A 425 3.34 0.25 1.81
C LEU A 425 3.61 1.64 2.36
N GLN A 426 2.69 2.57 2.19
CA GLN A 426 2.69 3.83 2.94
C GLN A 426 1.71 3.73 4.10
N SER A 427 2.10 4.24 5.28
CA SER A 427 1.25 4.11 6.45
C SER A 427 1.51 5.19 7.50
N GLU A 428 0.46 5.56 8.23
CA GLU A 428 0.55 6.49 9.36
C GLU A 428 -0.17 5.96 10.59
N THR A 429 0.42 6.19 11.76
CA THR A 429 -0.23 5.90 13.03
C THR A 429 -1.40 6.86 13.25
N ASN A 430 -2.48 6.41 13.88
CA ASN A 430 -3.61 7.27 14.19
C ASN A 430 -3.17 8.41 15.13
N TYR A 431 -3.53 9.65 14.79
CA TYR A 431 -3.02 10.83 15.48
C TYR A 431 -3.55 11.00 16.91
N ASP A 432 -4.68 10.35 17.24
CA ASP A 432 -5.23 10.37 18.59
C ASP A 432 -4.41 9.46 19.55
N GLN A 433 -3.49 8.65 19.03
CA GLN A 433 -2.62 7.75 19.80
C GLN A 433 -1.31 8.40 20.25
N GLY A 434 -0.64 7.78 21.23
CA GLY A 434 0.65 8.20 21.78
C GLY A 434 0.55 8.56 23.26
N ASP A 435 1.51 9.35 23.75
CA ASP A 435 1.63 9.68 25.18
C ASP A 435 0.38 10.33 25.78
N ASN A 436 -0.27 11.21 25.00
CA ASN A 436 -1.45 11.97 25.44
C ASN A 436 -2.76 11.36 24.93
N VAL A 437 -2.76 10.07 24.58
CA VAL A 437 -3.97 9.35 24.18
C VAL A 437 -5.03 9.42 25.29
N GLN A 438 -6.29 9.62 24.91
CA GLN A 438 -7.40 9.65 25.87
C GLN A 438 -8.10 8.29 25.99
N GLN A 439 -7.98 7.43 24.96
CA GLN A 439 -8.40 6.04 25.01
C GLN A 439 -7.27 5.10 24.59
N ILE A 440 -6.68 4.38 25.55
CA ILE A 440 -5.48 3.58 25.30
C ILE A 440 -5.80 2.33 24.45
N PRO A 441 -5.14 2.10 23.29
CA PRO A 441 -5.31 0.86 22.52
C PRO A 441 -5.09 -0.42 23.36
N PRO A 442 -5.89 -1.48 23.14
CA PRO A 442 -6.82 -1.66 22.02
C PRO A 442 -8.19 -0.98 22.20
N ALA A 443 -8.50 -0.39 23.36
CA ALA A 443 -9.77 0.32 23.55
C ALA A 443 -9.93 1.40 22.46
N PRO A 444 -11.15 1.60 21.91
CA PRO A 444 -12.42 1.08 22.38
C PRO A 444 -12.68 -0.38 21.97
N TRP A 445 -11.84 -0.96 21.12
CA TRP A 445 -11.96 -2.33 20.66
C TRP A 445 -11.53 -3.35 21.72
N THR A 446 -12.06 -4.55 21.58
CA THR A 446 -11.50 -5.74 22.22
C THR A 446 -10.70 -6.45 21.16
N ALA A 447 -9.40 -6.65 21.41
CA ALA A 447 -8.54 -7.40 20.50
C ALA A 447 -8.99 -8.86 20.44
N ASP A 448 -9.11 -9.40 19.23
CA ASP A 448 -9.37 -10.81 18.95
C ASP A 448 -8.14 -11.42 18.26
N VAL A 449 -7.20 -11.88 19.09
CA VAL A 449 -5.94 -12.47 18.65
C VAL A 449 -6.17 -13.76 17.85
N THR A 450 -7.21 -14.53 18.19
CA THR A 450 -7.44 -15.87 17.64
C THR A 450 -8.10 -15.81 16.26
N ASN A 451 -9.23 -15.12 16.16
CA ASN A 451 -10.02 -15.13 14.93
C ASN A 451 -9.52 -14.08 13.94
N TRP A 452 -9.15 -12.89 14.42
CA TRP A 452 -8.77 -11.76 13.56
C TRP A 452 -7.27 -11.45 13.59
N GLY A 453 -6.50 -12.09 14.48
CA GLY A 453 -5.05 -11.88 14.57
C GLY A 453 -4.68 -10.48 15.04
N ASP A 454 -5.54 -9.86 15.84
CA ASP A 454 -5.31 -8.51 16.34
C ASP A 454 -4.12 -8.47 17.31
N PRO A 455 -3.33 -7.39 17.32
CA PRO A 455 -2.41 -7.10 18.41
C PRO A 455 -3.21 -6.76 19.68
N ASP A 456 -2.97 -7.50 20.76
CA ASP A 456 -3.61 -7.26 22.07
C ASP A 456 -2.81 -6.33 22.99
N PHE A 457 -1.57 -6.01 22.60
CA PHE A 457 -0.63 -5.20 23.37
C PHE A 457 -0.34 -5.74 24.78
N SER A 458 -0.50 -7.05 25.00
CA SER A 458 -0.30 -7.70 26.30
C SER A 458 1.15 -7.62 26.81
N TRP A 459 2.11 -7.38 25.92
CA TRP A 459 3.53 -7.17 26.23
C TRP A 459 3.84 -5.75 26.76
N CYS A 460 2.93 -4.80 26.60
CA CYS A 460 3.09 -3.44 27.10
C CYS A 460 2.67 -3.37 28.56
N SER A 461 3.40 -2.60 29.38
CA SER A 461 2.93 -2.31 30.74
C SER A 461 1.58 -1.57 30.71
N GLY A 462 0.78 -1.68 31.77
CA GLY A 462 -0.61 -1.19 31.78
C GLY A 462 -0.77 0.30 31.47
N GLY A 463 0.23 1.12 31.81
CA GLY A 463 0.24 2.57 31.54
C GLY A 463 1.15 3.00 30.39
N ASP A 464 1.78 2.07 29.66
CA ASP A 464 2.69 2.41 28.56
C ASP A 464 1.91 2.66 27.27
N THR A 465 1.47 3.90 27.11
CA THR A 465 0.68 4.38 25.97
C THR A 465 1.49 4.43 24.68
N ARG A 466 2.80 4.67 24.74
CA ARG A 466 3.68 4.71 23.57
C ARG A 466 4.01 3.33 23.00
N CYS A 467 3.99 2.31 23.84
CA CYS A 467 4.02 0.90 23.42
C CYS A 467 2.70 0.48 22.77
N ARG A 468 1.58 1.05 23.23
CA ARG A 468 0.21 0.78 22.77
C ARG A 468 -0.21 1.69 21.62
N MET A 469 0.47 1.55 20.48
CA MET A 469 0.15 2.26 19.25
C MET A 469 0.07 1.30 18.07
N GLY A 470 -0.79 1.59 17.10
CA GLY A 470 -1.02 0.73 15.94
C GLY A 470 0.25 0.51 15.10
N PHE A 471 0.47 -0.72 14.65
CA PHE A 471 1.66 -1.06 13.86
C PHE A 471 1.47 -0.78 12.37
N ALA A 472 2.53 -0.36 11.69
CA ALA A 472 2.53 -0.25 10.23
C ALA A 472 2.43 -1.64 9.57
N ASN A 473 3.45 -2.47 9.79
CA ASN A 473 3.42 -3.89 9.46
C ASN A 473 3.25 -4.71 10.74
N TYR A 474 2.22 -5.55 10.79
CA TYR A 474 2.06 -6.61 11.78
C TYR A 474 2.14 -7.97 11.08
N ILE A 475 3.29 -8.64 11.17
CA ILE A 475 3.54 -9.91 10.50
C ILE A 475 3.34 -11.05 11.51
N ASN A 476 2.31 -11.85 11.28
CA ASN A 476 1.86 -12.89 12.20
C ASN A 476 1.93 -14.27 11.52
N GLY A 477 3.16 -14.74 11.29
CA GLY A 477 3.46 -16.02 10.65
C GLY A 477 3.13 -16.05 9.16
N GLY A 478 3.09 -17.25 8.60
CA GLY A 478 2.85 -17.47 7.16
C GLY A 478 4.11 -17.93 6.42
N SER A 479 4.13 -17.74 5.10
CA SER A 479 5.29 -18.11 4.28
C SER A 479 5.43 -17.25 3.04
N ASN A 480 6.63 -17.18 2.45
CA ASN A 480 6.81 -16.60 1.11
C ASN A 480 6.31 -15.14 1.02
N ILE A 481 6.75 -14.31 1.96
CA ILE A 481 6.35 -12.91 2.08
C ILE A 481 7.50 -12.03 1.61
N TYR A 482 7.21 -11.17 0.64
CA TYR A 482 8.16 -10.23 0.06
C TYR A 482 7.64 -8.82 0.29
N THR A 483 8.39 -8.02 1.04
CA THR A 483 8.04 -6.62 1.30
C THR A 483 9.21 -5.72 0.94
N TYR A 484 8.92 -4.72 0.12
CA TYR A 484 9.89 -3.72 -0.32
C TYR A 484 9.32 -2.34 -0.04
N ALA A 485 10.11 -1.49 0.61
CA ALA A 485 9.78 -0.08 0.82
C ALA A 485 8.49 0.11 1.66
N SER A 486 8.58 -0.13 2.97
CA SER A 486 7.55 0.33 3.91
C SER A 486 7.89 1.75 4.37
N ALA A 487 7.06 2.72 3.99
CA ALA A 487 7.15 4.15 4.29
C ALA A 487 6.18 4.48 5.44
N SER A 488 6.64 4.42 6.69
CA SER A 488 5.74 4.35 7.83
C SER A 488 5.99 5.42 8.89
N TRP A 489 5.01 6.27 9.16
CA TRP A 489 5.25 7.53 9.86
C TRP A 489 4.42 7.68 11.13
N ALA A 490 5.08 8.13 12.20
CA ALA A 490 4.42 8.67 13.39
C ALA A 490 4.69 10.18 13.46
N PHE A 491 3.62 10.97 13.51
CA PHE A 491 3.71 12.44 13.49
C PHE A 491 3.35 13.09 14.82
N PHE A 492 2.41 12.51 15.54
CA PHE A 492 1.80 13.11 16.72
C PHE A 492 1.74 12.11 17.87
N SER A 493 1.48 12.64 19.05
CA SER A 493 1.43 11.90 20.32
C SER A 493 0.17 12.29 21.10
N GLY A 494 -0.98 12.22 20.45
CA GLY A 494 -2.30 12.48 21.03
C GLY A 494 -3.16 13.49 20.24
N PRO A 495 -4.45 13.59 20.59
CA PRO A 495 -5.46 14.33 19.85
C PRO A 495 -5.12 15.81 19.72
N GLY A 496 -5.52 16.43 18.60
CA GLY A 496 -5.23 17.85 18.35
C GLY A 496 -3.79 18.12 17.94
N TYR A 497 -3.14 17.16 17.26
CA TYR A 497 -1.80 17.29 16.70
C TYR A 497 -0.72 17.58 17.75
N GLN A 498 -0.80 16.93 18.91
CA GLN A 498 0.14 17.14 20.01
C GLN A 498 1.54 16.62 19.64
N SER A 499 2.58 17.38 20.02
CA SER A 499 3.97 17.07 19.72
C SER A 499 4.46 15.82 20.44
N CYS A 500 5.29 15.03 19.76
CA CYS A 500 5.98 13.90 20.39
C CYS A 500 7.14 14.35 21.29
N ALA A 501 7.57 13.44 22.16
CA ALA A 501 8.78 13.63 22.97
C ALA A 501 10.04 13.82 22.10
N ASP A 502 11.13 14.26 22.73
CA ASP A 502 12.45 14.48 22.12
C ASP A 502 12.40 15.37 20.87
N ASN A 503 11.73 16.51 20.99
CA ASN A 503 11.52 17.49 19.91
C ASN A 503 10.87 16.85 18.66
N GLY A 504 9.90 15.95 18.87
CA GLY A 504 9.17 15.31 17.78
C GLY A 504 9.81 14.01 17.24
N ASN A 505 10.88 13.51 17.85
CA ASN A 505 11.60 12.31 17.38
C ASN A 505 11.21 11.01 18.08
N SER A 506 10.41 11.08 19.14
CA SER A 506 10.00 9.90 19.93
C SER A 506 8.48 9.86 20.08
N CYS A 507 7.79 9.44 19.01
CA CYS A 507 6.32 9.31 18.98
C CYS A 507 5.84 7.90 19.34
N GLN A 508 6.53 6.86 18.87
CA GLN A 508 6.08 5.46 18.97
C GLN A 508 7.25 4.54 19.32
N ASN A 509 7.02 3.49 20.14
CA ASN A 509 8.10 2.58 20.51
C ASN A 509 8.52 1.67 19.34
N TYR A 510 7.56 1.03 18.67
CA TYR A 510 7.81 0.08 17.58
C TYR A 510 6.94 0.40 16.37
N MET A 511 7.54 0.64 15.21
CA MET A 511 6.79 0.90 13.97
C MET A 511 6.34 -0.40 13.29
N HIS A 512 7.27 -1.35 13.14
CA HIS A 512 7.05 -2.63 12.48
C HIS A 512 7.19 -3.77 13.49
N TRP A 513 6.32 -4.77 13.41
CA TRP A 513 6.24 -5.84 14.38
C TRP A 513 6.10 -7.21 13.72
N ILE A 514 7.04 -8.11 14.00
CA ILE A 514 6.93 -9.54 13.67
C ILE A 514 6.50 -10.26 14.93
N ALA A 515 5.22 -10.64 14.98
CA ALA A 515 4.63 -11.37 16.10
C ALA A 515 5.03 -12.84 16.06
N SER A 516 5.03 -13.41 14.86
CA SER A 516 5.48 -14.77 14.60
C SER A 516 6.25 -14.78 13.28
N ALA A 517 7.42 -15.42 13.27
CA ALA A 517 8.27 -15.45 12.09
C ALA A 517 7.62 -16.30 10.98
N PRO A 518 7.41 -15.75 9.77
CA PRO A 518 7.05 -16.57 8.62
C PRO A 518 8.27 -17.31 8.08
N THR A 519 8.05 -18.38 7.31
CA THR A 519 9.11 -19.03 6.53
C THR A 519 9.35 -18.25 5.24
N ASN A 520 10.60 -18.09 4.81
CA ASN A 520 10.94 -17.28 3.63
C ASN A 520 10.37 -15.83 3.70
N LEU A 521 10.79 -15.08 4.72
CA LEU A 521 10.56 -13.63 4.79
C LEU A 521 11.65 -12.91 4.01
N GLN A 522 11.27 -12.12 3.02
CA GLN A 522 12.17 -11.27 2.25
C GLN A 522 11.79 -9.81 2.50
N GLY A 523 12.32 -9.25 3.60
CA GLY A 523 12.04 -7.89 4.05
C GLY A 523 13.15 -6.90 3.69
N TYR A 524 12.80 -5.93 2.84
CA TYR A 524 13.73 -4.91 2.37
C TYR A 524 13.15 -3.50 2.55
N GLY A 525 13.83 -2.65 3.32
CA GLY A 525 13.42 -1.27 3.54
C GLY A 525 12.18 -1.12 4.43
N PHE A 526 12.25 -1.60 5.67
CA PHE A 526 11.33 -1.14 6.71
C PHE A 526 11.80 0.22 7.20
N CYS A 527 11.11 1.29 6.78
CA CYS A 527 11.43 2.66 7.16
C CYS A 527 10.48 3.11 8.26
N SER A 528 10.94 4.00 9.13
CA SER A 528 10.11 4.63 10.13
C SER A 528 10.45 6.10 10.35
N LYS A 529 9.47 6.87 10.83
CA LYS A 529 9.67 8.22 11.37
C LYS A 529 9.33 8.23 12.86
N SER A 530 10.19 8.90 13.63
CA SER A 530 9.98 9.21 15.06
C SER A 530 9.70 8.01 15.95
N THR A 531 10.48 6.93 15.79
CA THR A 531 10.31 5.70 16.59
C THR A 531 11.57 5.25 17.29
N TRP A 532 11.44 4.70 18.49
CA TRP A 532 12.58 4.12 19.24
C TRP A 532 13.18 2.91 18.53
N ALA A 533 12.35 1.94 18.15
CA ALA A 533 12.74 0.78 17.36
C ALA A 533 11.99 0.78 16.02
N THR A 534 12.76 0.63 14.94
CA THR A 534 12.18 0.53 13.60
C THR A 534 11.41 -0.79 13.46
N LEU A 535 11.98 -1.89 13.95
CA LEU A 535 11.44 -3.23 13.81
C LEU A 535 11.60 -4.03 15.11
N ARG A 536 10.57 -4.77 15.50
CA ARG A 536 10.68 -5.84 16.50
C ARG A 536 10.61 -7.21 15.84
N LEU A 537 11.57 -8.07 16.15
CA LEU A 537 11.65 -9.45 15.65
C LEU A 537 10.77 -10.41 16.47
N ALA A 538 10.50 -11.59 15.91
CA ALA A 538 9.69 -12.63 16.55
C ALA A 538 10.27 -13.12 17.88
N ASP A 539 11.60 -13.16 18.01
CA ASP A 539 12.32 -13.56 19.23
C ASP A 539 12.30 -12.48 20.33
N GLY A 540 11.67 -11.33 20.06
CA GLY A 540 11.60 -10.20 20.99
C GLY A 540 12.70 -9.17 20.81
N THR A 541 13.68 -9.40 19.93
CA THR A 541 14.76 -8.44 19.67
C THR A 541 14.19 -7.15 19.09
N ALA A 542 14.50 -6.02 19.73
CA ALA A 542 14.21 -4.69 19.23
C ALA A 542 15.38 -4.19 18.36
N ILE A 543 15.10 -3.93 17.08
CA ILE A 543 16.03 -3.27 16.17
C ILE A 543 15.88 -1.77 16.38
N GLN A 544 16.68 -1.25 17.31
CA GLN A 544 16.69 0.16 17.69
C GLN A 544 17.09 1.03 16.49
N THR A 545 16.37 2.14 16.31
CA THR A 545 16.61 3.10 15.23
C THR A 545 18.02 3.69 15.33
N SER A 546 18.43 4.12 16.52
CA SER A 546 19.74 4.71 16.78
C SER A 546 20.62 3.75 17.57
N PRO A 547 21.94 3.68 17.29
CA PRO A 547 22.66 4.46 16.28
C PRO A 547 22.65 3.84 14.87
N ASP A 548 22.46 2.52 14.77
CA ASP A 548 22.91 1.77 13.58
C ASP A 548 21.86 1.62 12.48
N PHE A 549 20.58 1.87 12.76
CA PHE A 549 19.48 1.73 11.81
C PHE A 549 18.87 3.09 11.46
N THR A 550 19.70 4.14 11.40
CA THR A 550 19.28 5.47 10.97
C THR A 550 19.25 5.58 9.45
N GLY A 551 18.36 6.42 8.93
CA GLY A 551 18.15 6.63 7.49
C GLY A 551 16.68 6.93 7.18
N SER A 552 16.33 7.01 5.89
CA SER A 552 14.99 7.42 5.45
C SER A 552 14.57 8.71 6.16
N TRP A 553 13.49 8.67 6.95
CA TRP A 553 13.01 9.78 7.77
C TRP A 553 13.17 9.54 9.29
N GLY A 554 14.17 8.76 9.69
CA GLY A 554 14.48 8.46 11.08
C GLY A 554 15.08 7.07 11.21
N GLY A 555 14.25 6.04 11.03
CA GLY A 555 14.61 4.63 11.09
C GLY A 555 14.60 3.94 9.73
N LEU A 556 15.54 3.03 9.52
CA LEU A 556 15.73 2.28 8.30
C LEU A 556 16.40 0.93 8.55
N VAL A 557 15.61 -0.13 8.50
CA VAL A 557 16.08 -1.50 8.33
C VAL A 557 16.10 -1.80 6.83
N GLY A 558 17.28 -1.70 6.22
CA GLY A 558 17.48 -1.96 4.80
C GLY A 558 17.28 -3.42 4.42
N ARG A 559 17.65 -4.35 5.32
CA ARG A 559 17.48 -5.79 5.09
C ARG A 559 17.22 -6.56 6.39
N TYR A 560 16.15 -7.37 6.37
CA TYR A 560 15.91 -8.47 7.29
C TYR A 560 15.26 -9.63 6.53
N THR A 561 15.97 -10.76 6.46
CA THR A 561 15.52 -11.93 5.69
C THR A 561 15.56 -13.19 6.54
N ILE A 562 14.55 -14.04 6.42
CA ILE A 562 14.46 -15.36 7.04
C ILE A 562 14.37 -16.38 5.89
N GLY A 563 15.13 -17.47 5.98
CA GLY A 563 15.17 -18.56 4.99
C GLY A 563 13.88 -19.36 4.90
#